data_AF-A0A654CAJ7-F1
#
_entry.id   AF-A0A654CAJ7-F1
#
_cell.length_a   1.000
_cell.length_b   1.000
_cell.length_c   1.000
_cell.angle_alpha   90.00
_cell.angle_beta   90.00
_cell.angle_gamma   90.00
#
_symmetry.space_group_name_H-M   'P 1'
#
loop_
_entity.id
_entity.type
_entity.pdbx_description
1 polymer ?
#
loop_
_entity_poly.entity_id
_entity_poly.type
_entity_poly.pdbx_seq_one_letter_code
_entity_poly.pdbx_strand_id
1 'polypeptide(L)' 'MLDSTLVQLENLVAELLQQNQQLTRDNQQMRADLNKASEDNDALQLQLLEQEEQQNSAVARLQALVQRVGEGRAEA' A
#
# COMPACT_ATOMS: atom_id res chain seq x y z
N MET A 1 -32.03 44.68 13.80
CA MET A 1 -30.59 44.56 13.42
C MET A 1 -29.88 43.46 14.21
N LEU A 2 -30.15 43.30 15.51
CA LEU A 2 -29.64 42.16 16.29
C LEU A 2 -30.21 40.81 15.85
N ASP A 3 -31.51 40.74 15.54
CA ASP A 3 -32.14 39.48 15.10
C ASP A 3 -31.57 39.01 13.75
N SER A 4 -31.28 39.92 12.83
CA SER A 4 -30.66 39.58 11.54
C SER A 4 -29.23 39.06 11.69
N THR A 5 -28.46 39.58 12.66
CA THR A 5 -27.10 39.08 12.93
C THR A 5 -27.12 37.73 13.64
N LEU A 6 -28.12 37.46 14.47
CA LEU A 6 -28.28 36.17 15.15
C LEU A 6 -28.57 35.06 14.14
N VAL A 7 -29.51 35.30 13.22
CA VAL A 7 -29.87 34.35 12.14
C VAL A 7 -28.67 34.06 11.23
N GLN A 8 -27.85 35.06 10.92
CA GLN A 8 -26.64 34.87 10.12
C GLN A 8 -25.60 33.98 10.83
N LEU A 9 -25.43 34.13 12.14
CA LEU A 9 -24.55 33.28 12.94
C LEU A 9 -25.07 31.85 13.02
N GLU A 10 -26.37 31.65 13.19
CA GLU A 10 -26.98 30.32 13.22
C GLU A 10 -26.76 29.58 11.89
N ASN A 11 -26.97 30.26 10.76
CA ASN A 11 -26.72 29.69 9.44
C ASN A 11 -25.24 29.35 9.23
N LEU A 12 -24.33 30.25 9.62
CA LEU A 12 -22.89 29.99 9.52
C LEU A 12 -22.46 28.80 10.38
N VAL A 13 -22.98 28.70 11.61
CA VAL A 13 -22.69 27.56 12.49
C VAL A 13 -23.23 26.26 11.90
N ALA A 14 -24.42 26.27 11.30
CA ALA A 14 -24.98 25.11 10.63
C ALA A 14 -24.12 24.68 9.43
N GLU A 15 -23.68 25.63 8.60
CA GLU A 15 -22.78 25.37 7.47
C GLU A 15 -21.43 24.80 7.95
N LEU A 16 -20.83 25.39 8.98
CA LEU A 16 -19.56 24.92 9.54
C LEU A 16 -19.68 23.52 10.14
N LEU A 17 -20.79 23.22 10.82
CA LEU A 17 -21.06 21.87 11.34
C LEU A 17 -21.20 20.86 10.19
N GLN A 18 -21.92 21.20 9.14
CA GLN A 18 -22.07 20.34 7.96
C GLN A 18 -20.71 20.10 7.27
N GLN A 19 -19.90 21.14 7.09
CA GLN A 19 -18.56 21.02 6.52
C GLN A 19 -17.64 20.17 7.40
N ASN A 20 -17.67 20.37 8.71
CA ASN A 20 -16.86 19.57 9.63
C ASN A 20 -17.23 18.09 9.60
N GLN A 21 -18.52 17.77 9.51
CA GLN A 21 -18.98 16.40 9.35
C GLN A 21 -18.53 15.77 8.02
N GLN A 22 -18.54 16.55 6.93
CA GLN A 22 -18.05 16.08 5.63
C GLN A 22 -16.54 15.83 5.68
N LEU A 23 -15.77 16.80 6.18
CA LEU A 23 -14.32 16.66 6.35
C LEU A 23 -13.95 15.48 7.24
N THR A 24 -14.70 15.24 8.30
CA THR A 24 -14.49 14.08 9.19
C THR A 24 -14.70 12.77 8.44
N ARG A 25 -15.78 12.67 7.64
CA ARG A 25 -16.08 11.49 6.82
C ARG A 25 -14.99 11.26 5.77
N ASP A 26 -14.56 12.31 5.07
CA ASP A 26 -13.51 12.22 4.07
C ASP A 26 -12.17 11.81 4.70
N ASN A 27 -11.85 12.33 5.89
CA ASN A 27 -10.62 11.93 6.59
C ASN A 27 -10.65 10.46 7.02
N GLN A 28 -11.80 9.97 7.50
CA GLN A 28 -11.98 8.56 7.84
C GLN A 28 -11.81 7.67 6.60
N GLN A 29 -12.40 8.07 5.47
CA GLN A 29 -12.26 7.35 4.20
C GLN A 29 -10.82 7.33 3.72
N MET A 30 -10.14 8.49 3.68
CA MET A 30 -8.74 8.58 3.27
C MET A 30 -7.81 7.74 4.16
N ARG A 31 -8.08 7.69 5.47
CA ARG A 31 -7.31 6.83 6.39
C ARG A 31 -7.52 5.35 6.10
N ALA A 32 -8.76 4.94 5.81
CA ALA A 32 -9.06 3.56 5.45
C ALA A 32 -8.36 3.17 4.14
N ASP A 33 -8.41 4.04 3.12
CA ASP A 33 -7.75 3.80 1.83
C ASP A 33 -6.23 3.75 1.97
N LEU A 34 -5.64 4.62 2.81
CA LEU A 34 -4.21 4.61 3.10
C LEU A 34 -3.77 3.32 3.79
N ASN A 35 -4.52 2.88 4.81
CA ASN A 35 -4.21 1.62 5.50
C ASN A 35 -4.28 0.43 4.55
N LYS A 36 -5.33 0.37 3.72
CA LYS A 36 -5.47 -0.69 2.71
C LYS A 36 -4.31 -0.69 1.72
N ALA A 37 -3.94 0.48 1.20
CA ALA A 37 -2.82 0.60 0.27
C ALA A 37 -1.47 0.19 0.93
N SER A 38 -1.30 0.46 2.23
CA SER A 38 -0.13 0.01 2.99
C SER A 38 -0.10 -1.52 3.12
N GLU A 39 -1.23 -2.13 3.48
CA GLU A 39 -1.36 -3.59 3.59
C GLU A 39 -1.10 -4.28 2.24
N ASP A 40 -1.67 -3.74 1.16
CA ASP A 40 -1.44 -4.25 -0.20
C ASP A 40 0.05 -4.11 -0.60
N ASN A 41 0.71 -3.02 -0.19
CA ASN A 41 2.13 -2.82 -0.45
C ASN A 41 3.00 -3.82 0.30
N ASP A 42 2.74 -4.03 1.58
CA ASP A 42 3.46 -5.01 2.42
C ASP A 42 3.31 -6.42 1.86
N ALA A 43 2.10 -6.78 1.40
CA ALA A 43 1.85 -8.06 0.74
C ALA A 43 2.63 -8.22 -0.57
N LEU A 44 2.69 -7.18 -1.41
CA LEU A 44 3.48 -7.21 -2.64
C LEU A 44 4.99 -7.30 -2.37
N GLN A 45 5.49 -6.61 -1.34
CA GLN A 45 6.90 -6.71 -0.94
C GLN A 45 7.24 -8.13 -0.46
N LEU A 46 6.36 -8.77 0.32
CA LEU A 46 6.56 -10.15 0.75
C LEU A 46 6.60 -11.11 -0.45
N GLN A 47 5.68 -10.97 -1.40
CA GLN A 47 5.67 -11.78 -2.63
C GLN A 47 6.95 -11.60 -3.46
N LEU A 48 7.47 -10.37 -3.55
CA LEU A 48 8.72 -10.10 -4.24
C LEU A 48 9.89 -10.84 -3.59
N LEU A 49 10.01 -10.79 -2.26
CA LEU A 49 11.06 -11.49 -1.52
C LEU A 49 10.99 -13.01 -1.73
N GLU A 50 9.79 -13.60 -1.65
CA GLU A 50 9.60 -15.03 -1.93
C GLU A 50 10.01 -15.40 -3.36
N GLN A 51 9.69 -14.55 -4.33
CA GLN A 51 10.08 -14.76 -5.72
C GLN A 51 11.60 -14.67 -5.91
N GLU A 52 12.26 -13.71 -5.27
CA GLU A 52 13.72 -13.57 -5.31
C GLU A 52 14.42 -14.80 -4.72
N GLU A 53 13.92 -15.35 -3.60
CA GLU A 53 14.44 -16.58 -3.01
C GLU A 53 14.31 -17.78 -3.97
N GLN A 54 13.14 -17.94 -4.60
CA GLN A 54 12.91 -18.99 -5.58
C GLN A 54 13.84 -18.86 -6.78
N GLN A 55 14.04 -17.65 -7.30
CA GLN A 55 14.96 -17.38 -8.41
C GLN A 55 16.40 -17.70 -8.03
N ASN A 56 16.85 -17.26 -6.85
CA ASN A 56 18.20 -17.56 -6.37
C ASN A 56 18.44 -19.07 -6.23
N SER A 57 17.45 -19.82 -5.72
CA SER A 57 17.50 -21.28 -5.66
C SER A 57 17.60 -21.91 -7.06
N ALA A 58 16.81 -21.42 -8.02
CA ALA A 58 16.85 -21.89 -9.40
C ALA A 58 18.21 -21.61 -10.07
N VAL A 59 18.77 -20.42 -9.88
CA VAL A 59 20.10 -20.05 -10.38
C VAL A 59 21.17 -20.96 -9.80
N ALA A 60 21.17 -21.22 -8.49
CA ALA A 60 22.12 -22.11 -7.85
C ALA A 60 22.03 -23.55 -8.42
N ARG A 61 20.81 -24.06 -8.63
CA ARG A 61 20.59 -25.37 -9.26
C ARG A 61 21.11 -25.41 -10.69
N LEU A 62 20.86 -24.37 -11.49
CA LEU A 62 21.37 -24.27 -12.85
C LEU A 62 22.91 -24.23 -12.88
N GLN A 63 23.53 -23.47 -11.98
CA GLN A 63 25.00 -23.41 -11.86
C GLN A 63 25.59 -24.79 -11.50
N ALA A 64 24.98 -25.51 -10.56
CA ALA A 64 25.40 -26.86 -10.20
C ALA A 64 25.26 -27.86 -11.37
N LEU A 65 24.18 -27.76 -12.15
CA LEU A 65 24.00 -28.58 -13.35
C LEU A 65 25.06 -28.26 -14.42
N VAL A 66 25.35 -26.98 -14.65
CA VAL A 66 26.40 -26.55 -15.59
C VAL A 66 27.77 -27.06 -15.16
N GLN A 67 28.11 -26.96 -13.88
CA GLN A 67 29.36 -27.50 -13.32
C GLN A 67 29.47 -29.00 -13.54
N ARG A 68 28.43 -29.77 -13.18
CA ARG A 68 28.40 -31.23 -13.36
C ARG A 68 28.58 -31.65 -14.82
N VAL A 69 27.96 -30.94 -15.77
CA VAL A 69 28.13 -31.22 -17.21
C VAL A 69 29.54 -30.85 -17.67
N GLY A 70 30.11 -29.76 -17.16
CA GLY A 70 31.49 -29.35 -17.43
C GLY A 70 32.52 -30.36 -16.94
N GLU A 71 32.38 -30.83 -15.71
CA GLU A 71 33.22 -31.88 -15.09
C GLU A 71 33.11 -33.20 -15.86
N GLY A 72 31.89 -33.66 -16.16
CA GLY A 72 31.68 -34.89 -16.93
C GLY A 72 32.20 -34.84 -18.37
N ARG A 73 32.44 -33.65 -18.93
CA ARG A 73 33.08 -33.46 -20.24
C ARG A 73 34.61 -33.39 -20.16
N ALA A 74 35.18 -33.09 -18.99
CA ALA A 74 36.62 -33.09 -18.76
C ALA A 74 37.17 -34.49 -18.42
N GLU A 75 36.33 -35.41 -17.95
CA GLU A 75 36.66 -36.80 -17.61
C GLU A 75 36.51 -37.80 -18.79
N ALA A 76 35.94 -37.38 -19.92
CA ALA A 76 35.68 -38.19 -21.12
C ALA A 76 36.65 -37.85 -22.27
#